data_AF-A0ABC8BBG9-F1
#
_entry.id   AF-A0ABC8BBG9-F1
#
_cell.length_a   1.000
_cell.length_b   1.000
_cell.length_c   1.000
_cell.angle_alpha   90.00
_cell.angle_beta   90.00
_cell.angle_gamma   90.00
#
_symmetry.space_group_name_H-M   'P 1'
#
loop_
_entity.id
_entity.type
_entity.pdbx_description
1 polymer ?
#
loop_
_entity_poly.entity_id
_entity_poly.type
_entity_poly.pdbx_seq_one_letter_code
_entity_poly.pdbx_strand_id
1 'polypeptide(L)'
;MPLVMVWEKKNIPRGDLQLLTKSNASGVLRLTQAGYGIDQTTYFRNTVFAKLNWQPVDDKEMASASFNLVIEERPFGIYPLDLSHKPSWESDQGNYTTGLHWGNAVGVIKIEGLIGKTLTLYEAQNENYQYQINIS
;
A
#
# COMPACT_ATOMS: atom_id res chain seq x y z
N MET A 1 5.21 -20.96 -5.56
CA MET A 1 6.22 -20.10 -6.24
C MET A 1 6.37 -18.85 -5.36
N PRO A 2 7.54 -18.19 -5.37
CA PRO A 2 7.88 -17.28 -4.28
C PRO A 2 7.16 -15.94 -4.39
N LEU A 3 6.99 -15.31 -3.24
CA LEU A 3 6.71 -13.89 -3.11
C LEU A 3 7.87 -13.11 -3.74
N VAL A 4 7.56 -12.20 -4.67
CA VAL A 4 8.55 -11.31 -5.28
C VAL A 4 8.44 -9.96 -4.60
N MET A 5 9.52 -9.51 -3.93
CA MET A 5 9.55 -8.19 -3.33
C MET A 5 9.50 -7.12 -4.42
N VAL A 6 8.55 -6.21 -4.34
CA VAL A 6 8.33 -5.15 -5.34
C VAL A 6 8.51 -3.75 -4.78
N TRP A 7 8.47 -3.59 -3.45
CA TRP A 7 8.65 -2.30 -2.78
C TRP A 7 8.88 -2.48 -1.28
N GLU A 8 9.62 -1.56 -0.67
CA GLU A 8 9.66 -1.39 0.78
C GLU A 8 9.60 0.07 1.20
N LYS A 9 9.11 0.28 2.43
CA LYS A 9 9.16 1.54 3.15
C LYS A 9 9.71 1.30 4.54
N LYS A 10 10.93 1.77 4.76
CA LYS A 10 11.59 1.77 6.06
C LYS A 10 11.03 2.87 6.95
N ASN A 11 11.12 2.67 8.26
CA ASN A 11 10.75 3.64 9.28
C ASN A 11 9.30 4.14 9.14
N ILE A 12 8.32 3.23 9.05
CA ILE A 12 6.92 3.60 8.83
C ILE A 12 6.42 4.57 9.92
N PRO A 13 5.88 5.75 9.54
CA PRO A 13 5.41 6.74 10.48
C PRO A 13 4.00 6.42 11.01
N ARG A 14 3.63 7.08 12.12
CA ARG A 14 2.28 7.02 12.71
C ARG A 14 1.14 7.22 11.70
N GLY A 15 1.33 8.11 10.73
CA GLY A 15 0.32 8.43 9.72
C GLY A 15 -0.07 7.23 8.86
N ASP A 16 0.91 6.45 8.41
CA ASP A 16 0.66 5.28 7.55
C ASP A 16 -0.06 4.17 8.31
N LEU A 17 0.25 4.04 9.60
CA LEU A 17 -0.41 3.13 10.55
C LEU A 17 -1.75 3.66 11.07
N GLN A 18 -2.22 4.81 10.58
CA GLN A 18 -3.50 5.40 10.97
C GLN A 18 -3.60 5.74 12.47
N LEU A 19 -2.46 6.02 13.10
CA LEU A 19 -2.29 6.33 14.54
C LEU A 19 -2.18 7.83 14.82
N LEU A 20 -2.77 8.69 13.97
CA LEU A 20 -2.77 10.13 14.18
C LEU A 20 -3.69 10.51 15.35
N THR A 21 -3.21 11.35 16.24
CA THR A 21 -3.95 11.79 17.45
C THR A 21 -4.53 13.20 17.33
N LYS A 22 -3.92 14.06 16.49
CA LYS A 22 -4.32 15.47 16.31
C LYS A 22 -5.06 15.73 14.99
N SER A 23 -5.14 14.75 14.11
CA SER A 23 -5.78 14.85 12.81
C SER A 23 -6.44 13.53 12.44
N ASN A 24 -7.38 13.57 11.50
CA ASN A 24 -8.07 12.38 11.03
C ASN A 24 -7.11 11.50 10.22
N ALA A 25 -7.06 10.22 10.58
CA ALA A 25 -6.40 9.20 9.79
C ALA A 25 -7.11 9.07 8.44
N SER A 26 -6.36 9.05 7.33
CA SER A 26 -6.91 9.06 5.97
C SER A 26 -7.58 7.75 5.55
N GLY A 27 -7.32 6.66 6.28
CA GLY A 27 -7.63 5.30 5.84
C GLY A 27 -6.74 4.82 4.69
N VAL A 28 -5.73 5.60 4.29
CA VAL A 28 -4.93 5.37 3.08
C VAL A 28 -3.46 5.28 3.42
N LEU A 29 -2.80 4.21 2.96
CA LEU A 29 -1.36 4.14 2.82
C LEU A 29 -0.93 4.86 1.53
N ARG A 30 -0.10 5.89 1.68
CA ARG A 30 0.46 6.63 0.55
C ARG A 30 1.68 5.89 0.01
N LEU A 31 1.59 5.43 -1.23
CA LEU A 31 2.68 4.72 -1.87
C LEU A 31 3.65 5.72 -2.47
N THR A 32 4.85 5.78 -1.90
CA THR A 32 5.91 6.73 -2.26
C THR A 32 7.21 5.98 -2.52
N GLN A 33 8.19 6.66 -3.10
CA GLN A 33 9.50 6.05 -3.36
C GLN A 33 10.19 5.58 -2.08
N ALA A 34 10.01 6.28 -0.94
CA ALA A 34 10.53 5.90 0.38
C ALA A 34 12.02 5.46 0.40
N GLY A 35 12.85 6.02 -0.48
CA GLY A 35 14.27 5.63 -0.62
C GLY A 35 14.54 4.39 -1.46
N TYR A 36 13.51 3.79 -2.06
CA TYR A 36 13.58 2.57 -2.90
C TYR A 36 14.08 2.82 -4.33
N GLY A 37 14.28 4.08 -4.74
CA GLY A 37 14.86 4.42 -6.05
C GLY A 37 13.90 4.27 -7.24
N ILE A 38 12.61 4.52 -7.03
CA ILE A 38 11.55 4.43 -8.05
C ILE A 38 10.94 5.80 -8.34
N ASP A 39 10.37 5.95 -9.53
CA ASP A 39 9.42 7.04 -9.80
C ASP A 39 8.03 6.65 -9.29
N GLN A 40 7.67 7.14 -8.11
CA GLN A 40 6.40 6.82 -7.45
C GLN A 40 5.15 7.27 -8.24
N THR A 41 5.31 8.22 -9.18
CA THR A 41 4.19 8.80 -9.92
C THR A 41 3.63 7.81 -10.93
N THR A 42 4.46 6.87 -11.40
CA THR A 42 4.12 5.87 -12.41
C THR A 42 4.35 4.44 -11.92
N TYR A 43 5.35 4.18 -11.07
CA TYR A 43 5.80 2.83 -10.70
C TYR A 43 4.70 1.93 -10.16
N PHE A 44 3.93 2.40 -9.17
CA PHE A 44 2.90 1.56 -8.56
C PHE A 44 1.80 1.20 -9.55
N ARG A 45 1.31 2.18 -10.33
CA ARG A 45 0.23 1.98 -11.30
C ARG A 45 0.67 1.16 -12.52
N ASN A 46 1.87 1.43 -13.05
CA ASN A 46 2.33 0.90 -14.35
C ASN A 46 3.25 -0.32 -14.22
N THR A 47 3.81 -0.58 -13.03
CA THR A 47 4.72 -1.71 -12.80
C THR A 47 4.12 -2.68 -11.78
N VAL A 48 3.91 -2.24 -10.54
CA VAL A 48 3.49 -3.14 -9.44
C VAL A 48 2.07 -3.68 -9.66
N PHE A 49 1.12 -2.79 -9.96
CA PHE A 49 -0.30 -3.09 -10.10
C PHE A 49 -0.76 -3.09 -11.55
N ALA A 50 0.17 -3.22 -12.50
CA ALA A 50 -0.10 -3.11 -13.93
C ALA A 50 -1.15 -4.11 -14.44
N LYS A 51 -1.20 -5.29 -13.80
CA LYS A 51 -2.08 -6.42 -14.18
C LYS A 51 -3.48 -6.32 -13.58
N LEU A 52 -3.73 -5.35 -12.70
CA LEU A 52 -5.06 -5.19 -12.10
C LEU A 52 -6.03 -4.59 -13.12
N ASN A 53 -7.31 -4.91 -12.94
CA ASN A 53 -8.37 -4.31 -13.72
C ASN A 53 -8.69 -2.90 -13.20
N TRP A 54 -7.99 -1.90 -13.73
CA TRP A 54 -8.22 -0.50 -13.42
C TRP A 54 -9.44 0.03 -14.15
N GLN A 55 -10.30 0.73 -13.41
CA GLN A 55 -11.53 1.32 -13.93
C GLN A 55 -11.53 2.83 -13.65
N PRO A 56 -11.92 3.66 -14.62
CA PRO A 56 -12.07 5.09 -14.39
C PRO A 56 -13.22 5.36 -13.41
N VAL A 57 -12.99 6.21 -12.42
CA VAL A 57 -13.96 6.68 -11.44
C VAL A 57 -13.74 8.18 -11.23
N ASP A 58 -14.68 8.99 -11.72
CA ASP A 58 -14.56 10.45 -11.76
C ASP A 58 -13.25 10.91 -12.45
N ASP A 59 -12.35 11.55 -11.71
CA ASP A 59 -11.07 12.07 -12.18
C ASP A 59 -9.85 11.23 -11.75
N LYS A 60 -10.10 9.97 -11.36
CA LYS A 60 -9.08 8.99 -10.96
C LYS A 60 -9.37 7.61 -11.56
N GLU A 61 -8.43 6.69 -11.39
CA GLU A 61 -8.63 5.26 -11.63
C GLU A 61 -8.71 4.52 -10.29
N MET A 62 -9.49 3.45 -10.25
CA MET A 62 -9.57 2.55 -9.11
C MET A 62 -9.40 1.09 -9.54
N ALA A 63 -8.79 0.29 -8.68
CA ALA A 63 -8.69 -1.15 -8.82
C ALA A 63 -8.81 -1.81 -7.45
N SER A 64 -9.15 -3.09 -7.39
CA SER A 64 -9.18 -3.85 -6.15
C SER A 64 -8.28 -5.07 -6.27
N ALA A 65 -7.64 -5.45 -5.17
CA ALA A 65 -6.85 -6.66 -5.10
C ALA A 65 -6.91 -7.32 -3.72
N SER A 66 -6.75 -8.63 -3.68
CA SER A 66 -6.60 -9.38 -2.43
C SER A 66 -5.17 -9.27 -1.90
N PHE A 67 -5.03 -8.79 -0.66
CA PHE A 67 -3.78 -8.64 0.06
C PHE A 67 -3.74 -9.56 1.28
N ASN A 68 -2.73 -10.42 1.37
CA ASN A 68 -2.39 -11.10 2.62
C ASN A 68 -1.62 -10.13 3.54
N LEU A 69 -2.06 -9.98 4.80
CA LEU A 69 -1.37 -9.16 5.78
C LEU A 69 -0.58 -10.04 6.74
N VAL A 70 0.71 -9.75 6.87
CA VAL A 70 1.63 -10.43 7.79
C VAL A 70 2.29 -9.37 8.67
N ILE A 71 2.15 -9.49 9.98
CA ILE A 71 2.69 -8.53 10.95
C ILE A 71 3.54 -9.30 11.95
N GLU A 72 4.80 -8.93 12.14
CA GLU A 72 5.75 -9.66 13.00
C GLU A 72 5.75 -11.17 12.71
N GLU A 73 5.85 -11.54 11.42
CA GLU A 73 5.84 -12.93 10.94
C GLU A 73 4.52 -13.69 11.17
N ARG A 74 3.49 -13.07 11.76
CA ARG A 74 2.18 -13.69 11.98
C ARG A 74 1.20 -13.31 10.87
N PRO A 75 0.50 -14.26 10.25
CA PRO A 75 -0.56 -13.95 9.29
C PRO A 75 -1.81 -13.42 10.00
N PHE A 76 -2.35 -12.31 9.49
CA PHE A 76 -3.60 -11.70 9.96
C PHE A 76 -4.77 -11.91 8.99
N GLY A 77 -4.51 -12.49 7.83
CA GLY A 77 -5.54 -12.89 6.86
C GLY A 77 -5.47 -12.13 5.54
N ILE A 78 -6.39 -12.48 4.64
CA ILE A 78 -6.50 -11.93 3.30
C ILE A 78 -7.63 -10.92 3.26
N TYR A 79 -7.33 -9.71 2.79
CA TYR A 79 -8.28 -8.60 2.71
C TYR A 79 -8.41 -8.10 1.26
N PRO A 80 -9.63 -7.89 0.75
CA PRO A 80 -9.81 -7.11 -0.47
C PRO A 80 -9.54 -5.64 -0.13
N LEU A 81 -8.50 -5.06 -0.74
CA LEU A 81 -8.15 -3.66 -0.57
C LEU A 81 -8.29 -2.93 -1.90
N ASP A 82 -8.76 -1.70 -1.83
CA ASP A 82 -8.88 -0.83 -2.98
C ASP A 82 -7.60 -0.02 -3.17
N LEU A 83 -7.29 0.23 -4.44
CA LEU A 83 -6.21 1.08 -4.91
C LEU A 83 -6.84 2.22 -5.69
N SER A 84 -6.32 3.43 -5.48
CA SER A 84 -6.67 4.60 -6.28
C SER A 84 -5.43 5.18 -6.91
N HIS A 85 -5.54 5.58 -8.18
CA HIS A 85 -4.49 6.27 -8.90
C HIS A 85 -5.01 7.56 -9.51
N LYS A 86 -4.33 8.68 -9.25
CA LYS A 86 -4.64 9.98 -9.82
C LYS A 86 -3.36 10.75 -10.11
N PRO A 87 -2.94 10.87 -11.38
CA PRO A 87 -1.72 11.58 -11.77
C PRO A 87 -1.67 13.00 -11.23
N SER A 88 -2.81 13.71 -11.25
CA SER A 88 -2.87 15.12 -10.81
C SER A 88 -2.62 15.32 -9.31
N TRP A 89 -2.58 14.25 -8.48
CA TRP A 89 -2.20 14.36 -7.07
C TRP A 89 -0.73 14.71 -6.87
N GLU A 90 0.14 14.43 -7.85
CA GLU A 90 1.55 14.81 -7.77
C GLU A 90 1.72 16.31 -7.52
N SER A 91 0.84 17.12 -8.13
CA SER A 91 0.77 18.59 -7.95
C SER A 91 2.11 19.29 -8.24
N ASP A 92 2.91 18.76 -9.18
CA ASP A 92 4.27 19.21 -9.53
C ASP A 92 5.26 19.24 -8.33
N GLN A 93 4.93 18.53 -7.26
CA GLN A 93 5.72 18.46 -6.03
C GLN A 93 6.28 17.06 -5.78
N GLY A 94 6.15 16.14 -6.74
CA GLY A 94 6.54 14.75 -6.55
C GLY A 94 5.73 14.07 -5.44
N ASN A 95 4.47 14.45 -5.25
CA ASN A 95 3.56 13.78 -4.31
C ASN A 95 3.17 12.38 -4.81
N TYR A 96 2.54 11.59 -3.94
CA TYR A 96 2.07 10.26 -4.31
C TYR A 96 0.90 10.37 -5.30
N THR A 97 0.87 9.51 -6.30
CA THR A 97 -0.26 9.39 -7.24
C THR A 97 -1.09 8.14 -6.97
N THR A 98 -0.53 7.16 -6.24
CA THR A 98 -1.19 5.89 -5.94
C THR A 98 -1.38 5.72 -4.42
N GLY A 99 -2.59 5.40 -4.00
CA GLY A 99 -2.94 5.15 -2.61
C GLY A 99 -3.61 3.79 -2.43
N LEU A 100 -3.27 3.10 -1.35
CA LEU A 100 -3.90 1.85 -0.92
C LEU A 100 -4.84 2.13 0.24
N HIS A 101 -6.10 1.73 0.09
CA HIS A 101 -7.16 1.96 1.05
C HIS A 101 -7.26 0.78 2.01
N TRP A 102 -7.01 1.01 3.29
CA TRP A 102 -7.01 -0.05 4.30
C TRP A 102 -8.39 -0.66 4.53
N GLY A 103 -9.46 0.08 4.30
CA GLY A 103 -10.84 -0.41 4.48
C GLY A 103 -11.03 -1.15 5.81
N ASN A 104 -11.54 -2.38 5.73
CA ASN A 104 -11.77 -3.24 6.90
C ASN A 104 -10.48 -3.74 7.57
N ALA A 105 -9.33 -3.65 6.90
CA ALA A 105 -8.05 -4.07 7.45
C ALA A 105 -7.39 -3.01 8.36
N VAL A 106 -7.99 -1.82 8.50
CA VAL A 106 -7.41 -0.73 9.30
C VAL A 106 -7.12 -1.13 10.75
N GLY A 107 -7.94 -2.01 11.34
CA GLY A 107 -7.73 -2.51 12.70
C GLY A 107 -6.49 -3.39 12.86
N VAL A 108 -6.02 -4.03 11.78
CA VAL A 108 -4.84 -4.90 11.78
C VAL A 108 -3.54 -4.09 11.87
N ILE A 109 -3.51 -2.90 11.26
CA ILE A 109 -2.30 -2.08 11.13
C ILE A 109 -2.17 -0.99 12.20
N LYS A 110 -3.24 -0.72 12.97
CA LYS A 110 -3.28 0.29 14.05
C LYS A 110 -2.57 -0.19 15.32
N ILE A 111 -1.27 -0.45 15.22
CA ILE A 111 -0.46 -0.98 16.31
C ILE A 111 0.75 -0.06 16.53
N GLU A 112 0.87 0.55 17.72
CA GLU A 112 1.97 1.49 18.02
C GLU A 112 3.35 0.85 17.91
N GLY A 113 3.47 -0.44 18.23
CA GLY A 113 4.72 -1.20 18.10
C GLY A 113 5.23 -1.35 16.67
N LEU A 114 4.43 -0.98 15.65
CA LEU A 114 4.86 -1.00 14.25
C LEU A 114 5.52 0.31 13.79
N ILE A 115 5.48 1.36 14.62
CA ILE A 115 6.13 2.63 14.30
C ILE A 115 7.63 2.40 14.17
N GLY A 116 8.23 2.87 13.07
CA GLY A 116 9.67 2.72 12.82
C GLY A 116 10.08 1.37 12.21
N LYS A 117 9.14 0.42 12.05
CA LYS A 117 9.41 -0.85 11.37
C LYS A 117 9.53 -0.69 9.84
N THR A 118 9.69 -1.80 9.13
CA THR A 118 9.70 -1.82 7.66
C THR A 118 8.43 -2.45 7.13
N LEU A 119 7.74 -1.74 6.24
CA LEU A 119 6.64 -2.29 5.46
C LEU A 119 7.20 -2.76 4.12
N THR A 120 7.05 -4.05 3.81
CA THR A 120 7.46 -4.64 2.54
C THR A 120 6.25 -5.14 1.77
N LEU A 121 6.16 -4.79 0.49
CA LEU A 121 5.15 -5.26 -0.44
C LEU A 121 5.74 -6.32 -1.36
N TYR A 122 5.00 -7.41 -1.51
CA TYR A 122 5.32 -8.51 -2.39
C TYR A 122 4.20 -8.75 -3.41
N GLU A 123 4.56 -9.05 -4.66
CA GLU A 123 3.67 -9.68 -5.63
C GLU A 123 3.66 -11.19 -5.37
N ALA A 124 2.48 -11.79 -5.28
CA ALA A 124 2.31 -13.21 -5.03
C ALA A 124 2.08 -13.96 -6.34
N GLN A 125 2.78 -15.07 -6.54
CA GLN A 125 2.66 -15.91 -7.73
C GLN A 125 2.09 -17.27 -7.36
N ASN A 126 0.90 -17.58 -7.87
CA ASN A 126 0.16 -18.83 -7.61
C ASN A 126 -0.32 -19.00 -6.17
N GLU A 127 -0.69 -17.89 -5.53
CA GLU A 127 -1.38 -17.87 -4.24
C GLU A 127 -2.86 -17.55 -4.42
N ASN A 128 -3.68 -17.75 -3.39
CA ASN A 128 -5.09 -17.33 -3.38
C ASN A 128 -5.29 -15.81 -3.14
N TYR A 129 -4.19 -15.06 -3.06
CA TYR A 129 -4.13 -13.60 -2.99
C TYR A 129 -3.14 -13.08 -4.04
N GLN A 130 -3.26 -11.80 -4.41
CA GLN A 130 -2.42 -11.20 -5.45
C GLN A 130 -1.16 -10.53 -4.87
N TYR A 131 -1.24 -10.03 -3.64
CA TYR A 131 -0.13 -9.33 -2.99
C TYR A 131 -0.02 -9.70 -1.52
N GLN A 132 1.17 -9.55 -0.94
CA GLN A 132 1.38 -9.63 0.50
C GLN A 132 2.01 -8.34 1.01
N ILE A 133 1.48 -7.82 2.12
CA ILE A 133 2.12 -6.76 2.91
C ILE A 133 2.68 -7.43 4.15
N ASN A 134 4.00 -7.30 4.34
CA ASN A 134 4.69 -7.68 5.56
C ASN A 134 5.10 -6.42 6.33
N ILE A 135 4.87 -6.37 7.64
CA ILE A 135 5.42 -5.36 8.53
C ILE A 135 6.27 -6.04 9.62
N SER A 136 7.57 -5.69 9.69
CA SER A 136 8.55 -6.24 10.65
C SER A 136 9.67 -5.27 10.99
#